data_AF-A0A2Z6RM19-F1
#
_entry.id   AF-A0A2Z6RM19-F1
#
_cell.length_a   1.000
_cell.length_b   1.000
_cell.length_c   1.000
_cell.angle_alpha   90.00
_cell.angle_beta   90.00
_cell.angle_gamma   90.00
#
_symmetry.space_group_name_H-M   'P 1'
#
loop_
_entity.id
_entity.type
_entity.pdbx_description
1 polymer ?
#
loop_
_entity_poly.entity_id
_entity_poly.type
_entity_poly.pdbx_seq_one_letter_code
_entity_poly.pdbx_strand_id
1 'polypeptide(L)'
;MAVIIGSLAVQSILNNLKFKLNNTSIISSLYLYHGKYPEKKIPDDLIFINDAINIIEWPNTVADIECVDCVFAIGHVYQDVEIKQIKNELGISITLPCNVRSNLNIYSKGKKSKSRPNIAVVTSSFLYKDNCMVEVGPLSANNKREYAEMHGYAFISRSVEFAQNAYRDRKLVWGKVDAIEKLLPYYEWIIWLDMDAIFVNKSLTVEHLLEMFEERVGGKEEFEKINMIVARPVGDRMINAGVFLIRNSDWAKDFLRRGIQARYDLSYADSLEQAAMRDAIRHPFWRKNVLYLDNDDHSINTFPDRYVRGDYIVHYAPVGGCPAAPVLKGLANVKLLEEFPDTIISIPF
;
A
#
# COMPACT_ATOMS: atom_id res chain seq x y z
N MET A 1 -13.71 2.55 4.85
CA MET A 1 -15.02 3.25 4.72
C MET A 1 -15.01 4.39 5.72
N ALA A 2 -14.80 5.61 5.25
CA ALA A 2 -14.96 6.81 6.06
C ALA A 2 -16.30 7.42 5.67
N VAL A 3 -17.20 7.62 6.63
CA VAL A 3 -18.48 8.29 6.39
C VAL A 3 -18.31 9.72 6.87
N ILE A 4 -18.38 10.68 5.95
CA ILE A 4 -18.43 12.10 6.31
C ILE A 4 -19.88 12.40 6.64
N ILE A 5 -20.13 12.83 7.88
CA ILE A 5 -21.46 13.15 8.37
C ILE A 5 -21.50 14.67 8.57
N GLY A 6 -22.36 15.36 7.84
CA GLY A 6 -22.54 16.81 7.98
C GLY A 6 -22.99 17.20 9.38
N SER A 7 -22.74 18.44 9.78
CA SER A 7 -23.10 18.97 11.12
C SER A 7 -24.58 18.80 11.43
N LEU A 8 -25.46 18.97 10.44
CA LEU A 8 -26.90 18.72 10.55
C LEU A 8 -27.21 17.26 10.90
N ALA A 9 -26.59 16.30 10.21
CA ALA A 9 -26.77 14.88 10.50
C ALA A 9 -26.19 14.50 11.87
N VAL A 10 -25.08 15.09 12.30
CA VAL A 10 -24.57 14.93 13.67
C VAL A 10 -25.59 15.47 14.69
N GLN A 11 -26.15 16.65 14.45
CA GLN A 11 -27.17 17.25 15.33
C GLN A 11 -28.41 16.37 15.42
N SER A 12 -28.91 15.85 14.29
CA SER A 12 -30.05 14.92 14.26
C SER A 12 -29.75 13.60 15.00
N ILE A 13 -28.53 13.06 14.89
CA ILE A 13 -28.11 11.88 15.67
C ILE A 13 -28.15 12.19 17.18
N LEU A 14 -27.63 13.35 17.59
CA LEU A 14 -27.58 13.76 19.00
C LEU A 14 -28.98 14.03 19.58
N ASN A 15 -29.89 14.62 18.81
CA ASN A 15 -31.28 14.88 19.22
C ASN A 15 -32.06 13.57 19.46
N ASN A 16 -31.61 12.46 18.88
CA ASN A 16 -32.29 11.17 18.89
C ASN A 16 -31.65 10.11 19.81
N LEU A 17 -30.72 10.50 20.69
CA LEU A 17 -30.04 9.59 21.63
C LEU A 17 -30.99 8.78 22.54
N LYS A 18 -32.22 9.26 22.76
CA LYS A 18 -33.27 8.54 23.50
C LYS A 18 -33.67 7.20 22.88
N PHE A 19 -33.35 6.98 21.61
CA PHE A 19 -33.62 5.72 20.89
C PHE A 19 -32.41 4.77 20.84
N LYS A 20 -31.31 5.11 21.53
CA LYS A 20 -30.11 4.28 21.62
C LYS A 20 -30.40 2.97 22.35
N LEU A 21 -30.20 1.85 21.64
CA LEU A 21 -30.05 0.50 22.17
C LEU A 21 -28.67 0.28 22.81
N ASN A 22 -28.53 -0.81 23.59
CA ASN A 22 -27.33 -1.18 24.33
C ASN A 22 -26.19 -1.75 23.43
N ASN A 23 -25.78 -0.97 22.42
CA ASN A 23 -24.73 -1.29 21.45
C ASN A 23 -23.57 -0.28 21.51
N THR A 24 -22.40 -0.65 21.01
CA THR A 24 -21.13 0.10 21.15
C THR A 24 -21.06 1.40 20.33
N SER A 25 -21.77 1.49 19.20
CA SER A 25 -21.83 2.70 18.37
C SER A 25 -23.23 3.32 18.38
N ILE A 26 -23.31 4.64 18.58
CA ILE A 26 -24.57 5.41 18.57
C ILE A 26 -25.28 5.25 17.20
N ILE A 27 -24.54 5.32 16.10
CA ILE A 27 -25.08 5.22 14.74
C ILE A 27 -25.67 3.83 14.50
N SER A 28 -24.89 2.77 14.81
CA SER A 28 -25.36 1.39 14.67
C SER A 28 -26.56 1.10 15.57
N SER A 29 -26.60 1.74 16.74
CA SER A 29 -27.68 1.60 17.70
C SER A 29 -29.00 2.20 17.20
N LEU A 30 -28.93 3.41 16.63
CA LEU A 30 -30.08 4.07 16.00
C LEU A 30 -30.55 3.33 14.73
N TYR A 31 -29.61 2.81 13.92
CA TYR A 31 -29.93 2.00 12.74
C TYR A 31 -30.71 0.73 13.13
N LEU A 32 -30.24 0.00 14.15
CA LEU A 32 -30.90 -1.21 14.63
C LEU A 32 -32.24 -0.91 15.31
N TYR A 33 -32.39 0.27 15.94
CA TYR A 33 -33.68 0.72 16.45
C TYR A 33 -34.70 0.87 15.33
N HIS A 34 -34.31 1.55 14.23
CA HIS A 34 -35.18 1.72 13.06
C HIS A 34 -35.59 0.37 12.44
N GLY A 35 -34.64 -0.55 12.26
CA GLY A 35 -34.93 -1.90 11.76
C GLY A 35 -35.86 -2.72 12.67
N LYS A 36 -35.80 -2.51 13.99
CA LYS A 36 -36.65 -3.19 14.97
C LYS A 36 -38.05 -2.60 15.10
N TYR A 37 -38.22 -1.32 14.77
CA TYR A 37 -39.49 -0.59 14.88
C TYR A 37 -39.81 0.19 13.59
N PRO A 38 -40.07 -0.49 12.46
CA PRO A 38 -40.23 0.15 11.15
C PRO A 38 -41.40 1.14 11.09
N GLU A 39 -42.43 0.96 11.92
CA GLU A 39 -43.60 1.84 12.02
C GLU A 39 -43.36 3.10 12.87
N LYS A 40 -42.24 3.15 13.61
CA LYS A 40 -41.90 4.28 14.47
C LYS A 40 -40.87 5.17 13.77
N LYS A 41 -41.36 6.23 13.12
CA LYS A 41 -40.48 7.27 12.55
C LYS A 41 -39.65 7.93 13.66
N ILE A 42 -38.33 7.93 13.48
CA ILE A 42 -37.45 8.76 14.31
C ILE A 42 -37.66 10.22 13.86
N PRO A 43 -37.98 11.16 14.77
CA PRO A 43 -38.12 12.57 14.44
C PRO A 43 -36.79 13.18 13.96
N ASP A 44 -36.87 14.24 13.15
CA ASP A 44 -35.73 15.00 12.58
C ASP A 44 -34.86 14.20 11.60
N ASP A 45 -35.21 14.23 10.30
CA ASP A 45 -34.44 13.87 9.07
C ASP A 45 -33.28 12.86 9.21
N LEU A 46 -33.42 11.86 10.10
CA LEU A 46 -32.38 10.90 10.38
C LEU A 46 -32.45 9.80 9.32
N ILE A 47 -31.76 10.04 8.20
CA ILE A 47 -31.70 9.10 7.07
C ILE A 47 -30.66 8.02 7.39
N PHE A 48 -31.12 6.78 7.51
CA PHE A 48 -30.22 5.63 7.64
C PHE A 48 -29.78 5.14 6.27
N ILE A 49 -28.47 4.86 6.14
CA ILE A 49 -27.84 4.40 4.90
C ILE A 49 -28.30 2.96 4.59
N ASN A 50 -29.46 2.87 3.94
CA ASN A 50 -29.99 1.78 3.10
C ASN A 50 -31.38 2.13 2.52
N ASP A 51 -31.72 3.42 2.45
CA ASP A 51 -32.94 3.90 1.80
C ASP A 51 -32.65 4.17 0.31
N ALA A 52 -33.04 3.24 -0.56
CA ALA A 52 -32.85 3.34 -2.00
C ALA A 52 -33.61 4.50 -2.66
N ILE A 53 -34.49 5.19 -1.92
CA ILE A 53 -35.31 6.29 -2.42
C ILE A 53 -34.56 7.63 -2.34
N ASN A 54 -33.65 7.78 -1.37
CA ASN A 54 -32.95 9.03 -1.06
C ASN A 54 -31.44 8.98 -1.35
N ILE A 55 -30.92 7.86 -1.87
CA ILE A 55 -29.53 7.73 -2.30
C ILE A 55 -29.44 8.22 -3.76
N ILE A 56 -28.83 9.38 -3.93
CA ILE A 56 -28.37 9.85 -5.24
C ILE A 56 -26.93 9.38 -5.41
N GLU A 57 -26.71 8.44 -6.34
CA GLU A 57 -25.36 8.11 -6.79
C GLU A 57 -24.82 9.32 -7.57
N TRP A 58 -23.76 9.93 -7.05
CA TRP A 58 -23.32 11.25 -7.47
C TRP A 58 -22.02 11.19 -8.28
N PRO A 59 -22.01 11.67 -9.54
CA PRO A 59 -20.93 11.43 -10.49
C PRO A 59 -19.74 12.42 -10.41
N ASN A 60 -19.37 12.89 -9.21
CA ASN A 60 -18.11 13.60 -8.89
C ASN A 60 -17.99 15.12 -9.15
N THR A 61 -19.05 15.93 -9.06
CA THR A 61 -18.94 17.41 -9.20
C THR A 61 -19.70 18.18 -8.12
N VAL A 62 -18.97 18.80 -7.16
CA VAL A 62 -19.51 19.59 -6.02
C VAL A 62 -20.45 20.70 -6.48
N ALA A 63 -20.24 21.20 -7.69
CA ALA A 63 -21.04 22.24 -8.31
C ALA A 63 -22.50 21.83 -8.59
N ASP A 64 -22.81 20.54 -8.69
CA ASP A 64 -24.15 20.04 -9.08
C ASP A 64 -25.01 19.65 -7.87
N ILE A 65 -24.57 19.99 -6.65
CA ILE A 65 -25.36 19.78 -5.43
C ILE A 65 -26.38 20.93 -5.33
N GLU A 66 -27.61 20.68 -5.78
CA GLU A 66 -28.68 21.69 -5.86
C GLU A 66 -29.22 22.14 -4.48
N CYS A 67 -28.89 21.43 -3.40
CA CYS A 67 -29.43 21.67 -2.07
C CYS A 67 -28.35 22.07 -1.06
N VAL A 68 -28.60 23.16 -0.35
CA VAL A 68 -27.68 23.75 0.64
C VAL A 68 -27.59 22.91 1.94
N ASP A 69 -28.63 22.14 2.27
CA ASP A 69 -28.77 21.43 3.56
C ASP A 69 -28.82 19.89 3.45
N CYS A 70 -28.43 19.32 2.30
CA CYS A 70 -28.49 17.87 2.11
C CYS A 70 -27.45 17.09 2.92
N VAL A 71 -27.86 15.92 3.42
CA VAL A 71 -26.97 14.90 3.97
C VAL A 71 -26.51 13.98 2.84
N PHE A 72 -25.23 13.98 2.52
CA PHE A 72 -24.65 13.10 1.52
C PHE A 72 -23.59 12.19 2.13
N ALA A 73 -23.57 10.92 1.73
CA ALA A 73 -22.55 9.96 2.10
C ALA A 73 -21.58 9.81 0.93
N ILE A 74 -20.30 10.14 1.15
CA ILE A 74 -19.26 9.89 0.15
C ILE A 74 -18.80 8.43 0.31
N GLY A 75 -19.27 7.57 -0.59
CA GLY A 75 -18.76 6.21 -0.75
C GLY A 75 -17.41 6.20 -1.46
N HIS A 76 -16.73 5.05 -1.46
CA HIS A 76 -15.56 4.82 -2.32
C HIS A 76 -14.39 5.81 -2.14
N VAL A 77 -14.25 6.41 -0.94
CA VAL A 77 -13.03 7.17 -0.57
C VAL A 77 -11.94 6.18 -0.17
N TYR A 78 -10.90 6.12 -0.97
CA TYR A 78 -9.81 5.16 -0.89
C TYR A 78 -8.48 5.79 -0.47
N GLN A 79 -8.24 7.04 -0.86
CA GLN A 79 -7.04 7.82 -0.56
C GLN A 79 -7.41 9.21 -0.03
N ASP A 80 -6.56 9.76 0.84
CA ASP A 80 -6.77 11.11 1.40
C ASP A 80 -6.83 12.21 0.32
N VAL A 81 -6.15 11.99 -0.82
CA VAL A 81 -6.12 12.93 -1.94
C VAL A 81 -7.48 13.09 -2.61
N GLU A 82 -8.30 12.03 -2.65
CA GLU A 82 -9.60 12.04 -3.34
C GLU A 82 -10.59 12.99 -2.67
N ILE A 83 -10.46 13.18 -1.36
CA ILE A 83 -11.28 14.13 -0.59
C ILE A 83 -10.55 15.42 -0.28
N LYS A 84 -9.33 15.65 -0.79
CA LYS A 84 -8.52 16.83 -0.43
C LYS A 84 -9.18 18.12 -0.88
N GLN A 85 -9.72 18.17 -2.10
CA GLN A 85 -10.40 19.35 -2.62
C GLN A 85 -11.67 19.63 -1.83
N ILE A 86 -12.52 18.62 -1.63
CA ILE A 86 -13.73 18.69 -0.81
C ILE A 86 -13.42 19.19 0.60
N LYS A 87 -12.38 18.62 1.24
CA LYS A 87 -11.91 19.06 2.56
C LYS A 87 -11.55 20.54 2.60
N ASN A 88 -10.80 21.00 1.60
CA ASN A 88 -10.30 22.37 1.54
C ASN A 88 -11.43 23.36 1.26
N GLU A 89 -12.32 23.05 0.31
CA GLU A 89 -13.44 23.92 -0.07
C GLU A 89 -14.48 24.01 1.04
N LEU A 90 -14.78 22.89 1.71
CA LEU A 90 -15.80 22.82 2.76
C LEU A 90 -15.24 23.05 4.17
N GLY A 91 -13.94 23.32 4.32
CA GLY A 91 -13.30 23.52 5.62
C GLY A 91 -13.44 22.33 6.59
N ILE A 92 -13.51 21.10 6.08
CA ILE A 92 -13.74 19.90 6.90
C ILE A 92 -12.50 19.62 7.76
N SER A 93 -12.66 19.71 9.08
CA SER A 93 -11.61 19.31 10.02
C SER A 93 -11.51 17.78 10.09
N ILE A 94 -10.29 17.26 9.94
CA ILE A 94 -10.03 15.82 10.07
C ILE A 94 -9.82 15.52 11.54
N THR A 95 -10.73 14.74 12.12
CA THR A 95 -10.47 14.10 13.41
C THR A 95 -9.93 12.71 13.13
N LEU A 96 -8.70 12.43 13.58
CA LEU A 96 -8.16 11.09 13.51
C LEU A 96 -8.97 10.19 14.46
N PRO A 97 -9.43 9.01 14.02
CA PRO A 97 -10.34 8.14 14.79
C PRO A 97 -9.74 7.67 16.13
N CYS A 98 -8.44 7.86 16.31
CA CYS A 98 -7.75 7.66 17.57
C CYS A 98 -7.05 8.97 17.92
N ASN A 99 -7.01 9.32 19.21
CA ASN A 99 -6.12 10.36 19.73
C ASN A 99 -4.72 10.04 19.20
N VAL A 100 -4.22 10.82 18.23
CA VAL A 100 -2.82 10.76 17.87
C VAL A 100 -2.11 11.05 19.15
N ARG A 101 -1.33 10.08 19.65
CA ARG A 101 -0.42 10.35 20.76
C ARG A 101 0.42 11.55 20.32
N SER A 102 0.12 12.73 20.83
CA SER A 102 0.81 14.00 20.55
C SER A 102 2.26 13.96 21.03
N ASN A 103 2.56 12.99 21.88
CA ASN A 103 3.87 12.50 22.28
C ASN A 103 4.61 11.67 21.20
N LEU A 104 4.02 11.48 20.01
CA LEU A 104 4.70 10.92 18.86
C LEU A 104 5.37 12.05 18.07
N ASN A 105 6.70 12.07 18.12
CA ASN A 105 7.60 12.93 17.36
C ASN A 105 7.48 12.77 15.81
N ILE A 106 6.38 12.25 15.28
CA ILE A 106 6.12 12.11 13.84
C ILE A 106 6.09 13.49 13.15
N TYR A 107 5.73 14.54 13.90
CA TYR A 107 5.66 15.93 13.42
C TYR A 107 6.69 16.87 14.08
N SER A 108 7.45 16.39 15.06
CA SER A 108 8.49 17.22 15.68
C SER A 108 9.81 16.97 14.95
N LYS A 109 10.43 18.05 14.47
CA LYS A 109 11.76 18.06 13.84
C LYS A 109 12.90 17.65 14.80
N GLY A 110 12.61 16.94 15.89
CA GLY A 110 13.54 16.68 16.97
C GLY A 110 13.30 15.34 17.66
N LYS A 111 14.30 14.45 17.53
CA LYS A 111 14.51 13.15 18.20
C LYS A 111 13.73 11.95 17.63
N LYS A 112 14.48 11.14 16.86
CA LYS A 112 14.18 9.73 16.52
C LYS A 112 13.78 8.96 17.78
N SER A 113 12.54 8.47 17.84
CA SER A 113 12.10 7.55 18.89
C SER A 113 12.80 6.21 18.69
N LYS A 114 13.57 5.74 19.69
CA LYS A 114 14.26 4.44 19.70
C LYS A 114 13.32 3.21 19.68
N SER A 115 11.99 3.38 19.72
CA SER A 115 11.05 2.28 19.96
C SER A 115 10.17 1.89 18.75
N ARG A 116 10.42 2.41 17.54
CA ARG A 116 9.60 2.12 16.36
C ARG A 116 10.45 1.66 15.18
N PRO A 117 10.00 0.64 14.43
CA PRO A 117 10.65 0.27 13.18
C PRO A 117 10.64 1.45 12.22
N ASN A 118 11.82 1.85 11.73
CA ASN A 118 11.93 2.87 10.68
C ASN A 118 11.69 2.28 9.28
N ILE A 119 11.70 0.95 9.17
CA ILE A 119 11.60 0.20 7.91
C ILE A 119 10.35 -0.69 7.96
N ALA A 120 9.62 -0.71 6.85
CA ALA A 120 8.50 -1.64 6.64
C ALA A 120 8.78 -2.58 5.46
N VAL A 121 8.61 -3.87 5.71
CA VAL A 121 8.57 -4.94 4.71
C VAL A 121 7.12 -5.12 4.29
N VAL A 122 6.82 -4.78 3.04
CA VAL A 122 5.44 -4.69 2.53
C VAL A 122 5.23 -5.67 1.41
N THR A 123 4.08 -6.36 1.43
CA THR A 123 3.67 -7.26 0.36
C THR A 123 2.16 -7.22 0.15
N SER A 124 1.69 -7.82 -0.95
CA SER A 124 0.27 -8.03 -1.19
C SER A 124 -0.24 -9.27 -0.45
N SER A 125 -1.46 -9.20 0.10
CA SER A 125 -2.32 -10.34 0.45
C SER A 125 -3.53 -10.44 -0.48
N PHE A 126 -3.54 -9.66 -1.57
CA PHE A 126 -4.62 -9.70 -2.53
C PHE A 126 -4.54 -10.98 -3.37
N LEU A 127 -5.57 -11.82 -3.27
CA LEU A 127 -5.70 -13.02 -4.08
C LEU A 127 -6.47 -12.68 -5.36
N TYR A 128 -5.84 -12.95 -6.50
CA TYR A 128 -6.47 -12.77 -7.82
C TYR A 128 -7.53 -13.84 -8.08
N LYS A 129 -8.40 -13.59 -9.06
CA LYS A 129 -9.55 -14.46 -9.39
C LYS A 129 -9.15 -15.88 -9.78
N ASP A 130 -7.95 -16.06 -10.32
CA ASP A 130 -7.42 -17.37 -10.69
C ASP A 130 -7.03 -18.21 -9.46
N ASN A 131 -7.01 -17.60 -8.26
CA ASN A 131 -6.66 -18.23 -6.99
C ASN A 131 -5.30 -18.95 -7.02
N CYS A 132 -4.44 -18.59 -7.96
CA CYS A 132 -3.29 -19.40 -8.30
C CYS A 132 -2.27 -19.43 -7.14
N MET A 133 -2.16 -18.32 -6.40
CA MET A 133 -1.28 -18.17 -5.24
C MET A 133 -1.95 -18.46 -3.90
N VAL A 134 -3.16 -19.01 -3.85
CA VAL A 134 -3.92 -19.19 -2.59
C VAL A 134 -3.14 -20.00 -1.55
N GLU A 135 -2.52 -21.11 -1.96
CA GLU A 135 -1.80 -21.99 -1.02
C GLU A 135 -0.41 -21.43 -0.66
N VAL A 136 0.27 -20.79 -1.61
CA VAL A 136 1.68 -20.39 -1.47
C VAL A 136 1.84 -18.96 -0.97
N GLY A 137 0.87 -18.09 -1.24
CA GLY A 137 0.85 -16.70 -0.80
C GLY A 137 1.05 -16.53 0.71
N PRO A 138 0.33 -17.26 1.59
CA PRO A 138 0.54 -17.22 3.03
C PRO A 138 1.96 -17.65 3.44
N LEU A 139 2.56 -18.65 2.78
CA LEU A 139 3.92 -19.11 3.07
C LEU A 139 4.97 -18.07 2.66
N SER A 140 4.78 -17.45 1.48
CA SER A 140 5.61 -16.35 1.00
C SER A 140 5.49 -15.10 1.88
N ALA A 141 4.30 -14.80 2.39
CA ALA A 141 4.07 -13.75 3.37
C ALA A 141 4.77 -14.07 4.71
N ASN A 142 4.76 -15.34 5.14
CA ASN A 142 5.43 -15.76 6.37
C ASN A 142 6.96 -15.63 6.27
N ASN A 143 7.57 -15.95 5.12
CA ASN A 143 9.00 -15.70 4.87
C ASN A 143 9.37 -14.22 5.10
N LYS A 144 8.55 -13.29 4.60
CA LYS A 144 8.76 -11.84 4.79
C LYS A 144 8.51 -11.40 6.23
N ARG A 145 7.53 -12.02 6.90
CA ARG A 145 7.24 -11.76 8.32
C ARG A 145 8.39 -12.17 9.21
N GLU A 146 8.88 -13.40 9.05
CA GLU A 146 10.04 -13.92 9.80
C GLU A 146 11.26 -13.03 9.61
N TYR A 147 11.52 -12.61 8.37
CA TYR A 147 12.60 -11.66 8.07
C TYR A 147 12.40 -10.32 8.80
N ALA A 148 11.20 -9.74 8.74
CA ALA A 148 10.92 -8.49 9.43
C ALA A 148 11.04 -8.62 10.95
N GLU A 149 10.55 -9.71 11.54
CA GLU A 149 10.66 -10.00 12.97
C GLU A 149 12.11 -10.15 13.41
N MET A 150 12.93 -10.85 12.64
CA MET A 150 14.36 -11.06 12.89
C MET A 150 15.13 -9.74 13.04
N HIS A 151 14.76 -8.73 12.25
CA HIS A 151 15.48 -7.44 12.19
C HIS A 151 14.75 -6.28 12.86
N GLY A 152 13.61 -6.56 13.52
CA GLY A 152 12.82 -5.52 14.18
C GLY A 152 12.13 -4.54 13.23
N TYR A 153 11.84 -4.96 11.99
CA TYR A 153 11.07 -4.21 11.01
C TYR A 153 9.56 -4.39 11.20
N ALA A 154 8.75 -3.50 10.61
CA ALA A 154 7.33 -3.74 10.50
C ALA A 154 7.04 -4.68 9.32
N PHE A 155 6.24 -5.73 9.54
CA PHE A 155 5.66 -6.52 8.45
C PHE A 155 4.24 -6.06 8.15
N ILE A 156 3.93 -5.76 6.89
CA ILE A 156 2.62 -5.26 6.49
C ILE A 156 2.17 -5.96 5.21
N SER A 157 1.03 -6.64 5.29
CA SER A 157 0.38 -7.23 4.14
C SER A 157 -0.89 -6.44 3.78
N ARG A 158 -1.06 -6.09 2.50
CA ARG A 158 -2.15 -5.22 2.01
C ARG A 158 -3.01 -5.90 0.96
N SER A 159 -4.32 -5.71 1.02
CA SER A 159 -5.28 -6.31 0.08
C SER A 159 -6.38 -5.35 -0.35
N VAL A 160 -6.90 -4.54 0.57
CA VAL A 160 -8.00 -3.59 0.31
C VAL A 160 -7.69 -2.63 -0.83
N GLU A 161 -6.44 -2.19 -0.92
CA GLU A 161 -5.96 -1.26 -1.97
C GLU A 161 -6.01 -1.85 -3.39
N PHE A 162 -6.05 -3.16 -3.53
CA PHE A 162 -6.17 -3.80 -4.84
C PHE A 162 -7.63 -3.83 -5.27
N ALA A 163 -8.55 -4.19 -4.36
CA ALA A 163 -9.98 -4.26 -4.64
C ALA A 163 -10.57 -2.92 -5.09
N GLN A 164 -10.09 -1.80 -4.54
CA GLN A 164 -10.55 -0.46 -4.91
C GLN A 164 -10.27 -0.09 -6.38
N ASN A 165 -9.23 -0.67 -7.00
CA ASN A 165 -8.88 -0.34 -8.38
C ASN A 165 -9.93 -0.83 -9.39
N ALA A 166 -10.78 -1.79 -9.01
CA ALA A 166 -11.95 -2.16 -9.80
C ALA A 166 -12.93 -0.99 -9.99
N TYR A 167 -13.07 -0.11 -9.00
CA TYR A 167 -13.96 1.06 -9.06
C TYR A 167 -13.33 2.24 -9.79
N ARG A 168 -12.00 2.21 -9.99
CA ARG A 168 -11.26 3.24 -10.75
C ARG A 168 -11.03 2.86 -12.21
N ASP A 169 -11.69 1.80 -12.67
CA ASP A 169 -11.50 1.24 -14.02
C ASP A 169 -10.01 0.94 -14.31
N ARG A 170 -9.35 0.23 -13.38
CA ARG A 170 -7.95 -0.20 -13.52
C ARG A 170 -7.77 -1.68 -13.21
N LYS A 171 -6.70 -2.27 -13.76
CA LYS A 171 -6.24 -3.57 -13.27
C LYS A 171 -5.91 -3.51 -11.77
N LEU A 172 -6.21 -4.60 -11.07
CA LEU A 172 -6.12 -4.67 -9.61
C LEU A 172 -4.68 -4.48 -9.08
N VAL A 173 -3.68 -4.85 -9.88
CA VAL A 173 -2.26 -4.73 -9.54
C VAL A 173 -1.83 -3.31 -9.19
N TRP A 174 -2.52 -2.29 -9.72
CA TRP A 174 -2.30 -0.87 -9.37
C TRP A 174 -2.47 -0.59 -7.87
N GLY A 175 -3.13 -1.49 -7.13
CA GLY A 175 -3.26 -1.44 -5.68
C GLY A 175 -1.95 -1.44 -4.91
N LYS A 176 -0.83 -1.90 -5.50
CA LYS A 176 0.48 -1.77 -4.86
C LYS A 176 0.87 -0.30 -4.64
N VAL A 177 0.59 0.56 -5.62
CA VAL A 177 0.92 2.00 -5.57
C VAL A 177 0.11 2.67 -4.48
N ASP A 178 -1.18 2.32 -4.40
CA ASP A 178 -2.09 2.78 -3.36
C ASP A 178 -1.68 2.33 -1.95
N ALA A 179 -1.23 1.08 -1.82
CA ALA A 179 -0.75 0.51 -0.56
C ALA A 179 0.49 1.26 -0.05
N ILE A 180 1.45 1.53 -0.93
CA ILE A 180 2.68 2.24 -0.58
C ILE A 180 2.36 3.68 -0.20
N GLU A 181 1.51 4.38 -0.95
CA GLU A 181 1.14 5.76 -0.64
C GLU A 181 0.56 5.89 0.78
N LYS A 182 -0.31 4.96 1.19
CA LYS A 182 -0.89 4.94 2.54
C LYS A 182 0.14 4.67 3.63
N LEU A 183 1.16 3.88 3.35
CA LEU A 183 2.17 3.48 4.33
C LEU A 183 3.30 4.49 4.44
N LEU A 184 3.55 5.26 3.37
CA LEU A 184 4.66 6.20 3.28
C LEU A 184 4.82 7.09 4.52
N PRO A 185 3.75 7.75 5.06
CA PRO A 185 3.89 8.66 6.19
C PRO A 185 4.35 8.01 7.52
N TYR A 186 4.31 6.68 7.63
CA TYR A 186 4.54 5.95 8.88
C TYR A 186 5.95 5.37 9.02
N TYR A 187 6.71 5.28 7.93
CA TYR A 187 8.03 4.64 7.89
C TYR A 187 9.03 5.54 7.17
N GLU A 188 10.33 5.40 7.46
CA GLU A 188 11.38 6.10 6.71
C GLU A 188 11.61 5.43 5.36
N TRP A 189 11.72 4.09 5.37
CA TRP A 189 11.86 3.27 4.17
C TRP A 189 10.79 2.19 4.11
N ILE A 190 10.26 1.97 2.92
CA ILE A 190 9.41 0.84 2.60
C ILE A 190 10.16 -0.01 1.58
N ILE A 191 10.32 -1.30 1.87
CA ILE A 191 10.71 -2.30 0.87
C ILE A 191 9.46 -3.05 0.44
N TRP A 192 9.11 -2.92 -0.84
CA TRP A 192 8.01 -3.66 -1.46
C TRP A 192 8.55 -4.97 -2.03
N LEU A 193 7.82 -6.06 -1.77
CA LEU A 193 8.03 -7.36 -2.40
C LEU A 193 6.68 -7.90 -2.89
N ASP A 194 6.60 -8.26 -4.17
CA ASP A 194 5.44 -8.97 -4.70
C ASP A 194 5.22 -10.33 -3.99
N MET A 195 4.02 -10.87 -4.13
CA MET A 195 3.61 -12.10 -3.42
C MET A 195 4.48 -13.30 -3.79
N ASP A 196 5.09 -13.27 -4.96
CA ASP A 196 6.00 -14.26 -5.55
C ASP A 196 7.48 -13.87 -5.43
N ALA A 197 7.84 -12.88 -4.61
CA ALA A 197 9.22 -12.61 -4.21
C ALA A 197 9.48 -13.03 -2.76
N ILE A 198 10.65 -13.59 -2.47
CA ILE A 198 11.01 -14.08 -1.12
C ILE A 198 12.42 -13.64 -0.74
N PHE A 199 12.65 -13.41 0.56
CA PHE A 199 14.00 -13.28 1.10
C PHE A 199 14.67 -14.65 1.12
N VAL A 200 15.85 -14.73 0.51
CA VAL A 200 16.67 -15.95 0.48
C VAL A 200 17.85 -15.82 1.43
N ASN A 201 18.49 -14.65 1.47
CA ASN A 201 19.50 -14.35 2.46
C ASN A 201 18.92 -13.51 3.61
N LYS A 202 18.30 -14.17 4.60
CA LYS A 202 17.68 -13.48 5.74
C LYS A 202 18.70 -12.86 6.71
N SER A 203 20.00 -13.17 6.60
CA SER A 203 21.04 -12.56 7.45
C SER A 203 21.41 -11.13 7.05
N LEU A 204 21.18 -10.74 5.80
CA LEU A 204 21.41 -9.36 5.35
C LEU A 204 20.29 -8.45 5.84
N THR A 205 20.65 -7.30 6.41
CA THR A 205 19.70 -6.27 6.85
C THR A 205 19.40 -5.30 5.71
N VAL A 206 18.23 -4.65 5.76
CA VAL A 206 17.94 -3.53 4.85
C VAL A 206 18.91 -2.39 5.08
N GLU A 207 19.33 -2.12 6.33
CA GLU A 207 20.35 -1.10 6.61
C GLU A 207 21.68 -1.40 5.91
N HIS A 208 22.16 -2.65 5.95
CA HIS A 208 23.39 -3.03 5.27
C HIS A 208 23.29 -2.82 3.76
N LEU A 209 22.14 -3.15 3.17
CA LEU A 209 21.86 -2.86 1.78
C LEU A 209 21.90 -1.35 1.47
N LEU A 210 21.30 -0.52 2.34
CA LEU A 210 21.33 0.95 2.20
C LEU A 210 22.76 1.50 2.34
N GLU A 211 23.58 0.96 3.24
CA GLU A 211 25.00 1.30 3.40
C GLU A 211 25.81 0.97 2.13
N MET A 212 25.62 -0.23 1.56
CA MET A 212 26.24 -0.60 0.29
C MET A 212 25.85 0.35 -0.85
N PHE A 213 24.58 0.80 -0.88
CA PHE A 213 24.10 1.75 -1.87
C PHE A 213 24.61 3.17 -1.62
N GLU A 214 24.76 3.57 -0.36
CA GLU A 214 25.40 4.83 0.02
C GLU A 214 26.83 4.89 -0.52
N GLU A 215 27.62 3.83 -0.32
CA GLU A 215 28.96 3.72 -0.89
C GLU A 215 28.93 3.77 -2.42
N ARG A 216 28.02 3.03 -3.05
CA ARG A 216 27.88 2.96 -4.52
C ARG A 216 27.58 4.31 -5.16
N VAL A 217 26.84 5.19 -4.51
CA VAL A 217 26.51 6.54 -5.04
C VAL A 217 27.53 7.61 -4.69
N GLY A 218 28.62 7.26 -3.98
CA GLY A 218 29.70 8.19 -3.64
C GLY A 218 29.58 8.81 -2.23
N GLY A 219 28.79 8.20 -1.35
CA GLY A 219 28.69 8.55 0.06
C GLY A 219 27.35 9.20 0.45
N LYS A 220 27.23 9.48 1.76
CA LYS A 220 26.01 9.92 2.43
C LYS A 220 25.28 11.09 1.78
N GLU A 221 26.00 12.13 1.34
CA GLU A 221 25.40 13.34 0.79
C GLU A 221 24.64 13.06 -0.52
N GLU A 222 25.20 12.23 -1.40
CA GLU A 222 24.51 11.80 -2.62
C GLU A 222 23.38 10.83 -2.31
N PHE A 223 23.58 9.93 -1.33
CA PHE A 223 22.55 8.98 -0.92
C PHE A 223 21.32 9.63 -0.29
N GLU A 224 21.48 10.72 0.47
CA GLU A 224 20.36 11.47 1.04
C GLU A 224 19.42 12.06 -0.03
N LYS A 225 19.90 12.22 -1.27
CA LYS A 225 19.09 12.64 -2.42
C LYS A 225 18.29 11.46 -3.01
N ILE A 226 18.66 10.22 -2.73
CA ILE A 226 17.96 9.03 -3.23
C ILE A 226 16.69 8.80 -2.42
N ASN A 227 15.58 8.64 -3.15
CA ASN A 227 14.25 8.41 -2.60
C ASN A 227 13.61 7.12 -3.11
N MET A 228 14.19 6.50 -4.15
CA MET A 228 13.74 5.23 -4.69
C MET A 228 14.94 4.41 -5.16
N ILE A 229 14.90 3.11 -4.92
CA ILE A 229 15.90 2.14 -5.39
C ILE A 229 15.16 1.02 -6.12
N VAL A 230 15.50 0.80 -7.38
CA VAL A 230 14.84 -0.19 -8.22
C VAL A 230 15.83 -0.78 -9.23
N ALA A 231 15.68 -2.06 -9.53
CA ALA A 231 16.54 -2.77 -10.47
C ALA A 231 15.88 -2.95 -11.83
N ARG A 232 16.70 -2.86 -12.88
CA ARG A 232 16.44 -3.49 -14.17
C ARG A 232 17.36 -4.70 -14.27
N PRO A 233 16.82 -5.93 -14.16
CA PRO A 233 17.58 -7.16 -14.37
C PRO A 233 18.29 -7.19 -15.73
N VAL A 234 19.34 -8.00 -15.86
CA VAL A 234 20.12 -8.14 -17.11
C VAL A 234 19.19 -8.65 -18.23
N GLY A 235 19.29 -8.06 -19.41
CA GLY A 235 18.47 -8.46 -20.57
C GLY A 235 17.00 -8.06 -20.50
N ASP A 236 16.48 -7.57 -19.37
CA ASP A 236 15.12 -7.05 -19.29
C ASP A 236 15.00 -5.71 -20.01
N ARG A 237 13.85 -5.51 -20.67
CA ARG A 237 13.55 -4.27 -21.42
C ARG A 237 13.21 -3.09 -20.50
N MET A 238 12.89 -3.35 -19.23
CA MET A 238 12.50 -2.34 -18.25
C MET A 238 12.78 -2.79 -16.82
N ILE A 239 12.61 -1.90 -15.84
CA ILE A 239 12.63 -2.26 -14.42
C ILE A 239 11.72 -3.43 -14.10
N ASN A 240 12.05 -4.16 -13.04
CA ASN A 240 11.13 -5.07 -12.39
C ASN A 240 10.56 -4.40 -11.12
N ALA A 241 9.25 -4.12 -11.13
CA ALA A 241 8.53 -3.45 -10.04
C ALA A 241 7.95 -4.42 -9.01
N GLY A 242 8.40 -5.67 -9.01
CA GLY A 242 8.08 -6.64 -7.96
C GLY A 242 8.96 -6.51 -6.73
N VAL A 243 10.13 -5.87 -6.85
CA VAL A 243 10.96 -5.51 -5.69
C VAL A 243 11.56 -4.12 -5.87
N PHE A 244 11.34 -3.24 -4.89
CA PHE A 244 11.95 -1.92 -4.84
C PHE A 244 11.89 -1.33 -3.43
N LEU A 245 12.73 -0.34 -3.18
CA LEU A 245 12.72 0.46 -1.95
C LEU A 245 12.25 1.88 -2.28
N ILE A 246 11.46 2.46 -1.39
CA ILE A 246 11.03 3.86 -1.49
C ILE A 246 11.05 4.54 -0.13
N ARG A 247 11.63 5.74 -0.10
CA ARG A 247 11.78 6.57 1.10
C ARG A 247 10.57 7.48 1.27
N ASN A 248 10.13 7.68 2.51
CA ASN A 248 9.14 8.69 2.81
C ASN A 248 9.69 10.10 2.59
N SER A 249 9.22 10.71 1.52
CA SER A 249 9.53 12.09 1.17
C SER A 249 8.40 12.70 0.35
N ASP A 250 8.41 14.02 0.24
CA ASP A 250 7.47 14.70 -0.65
C ASP A 250 7.73 14.34 -2.11
N TRP A 251 8.99 14.04 -2.47
CA TRP A 251 9.32 13.48 -3.78
C TRP A 251 8.60 12.15 -4.03
N ALA A 252 8.58 11.23 -3.06
CA ALA A 252 7.98 9.92 -3.25
C ALA A 252 6.46 10.00 -3.35
N LYS A 253 5.81 10.85 -2.53
CA LYS A 253 4.37 11.14 -2.68
C LYS A 253 4.06 11.69 -4.07
N ASP A 254 4.93 12.57 -4.55
CA ASP A 254 4.79 13.18 -5.86
C ASP A 254 4.94 12.19 -7.01
N PHE A 255 5.99 11.37 -6.93
CA PHE A 255 6.29 10.30 -7.87
C PHE A 255 5.13 9.31 -7.97
N LEU A 256 4.58 8.86 -6.83
CA LEU A 256 3.44 7.94 -6.79
C LEU A 256 2.19 8.57 -7.41
N ARG A 257 1.87 9.82 -7.08
CA ARG A 257 0.64 10.49 -7.53
C ARG A 257 0.71 10.97 -8.97
N ARG A 258 1.72 11.77 -9.30
CA ARG A 258 1.86 12.43 -10.60
C ARG A 258 2.64 11.60 -11.61
N GLY A 259 3.61 10.80 -11.17
CA GLY A 259 4.41 9.96 -12.05
C GLY A 259 3.73 8.65 -12.41
N ILE A 260 3.13 7.98 -11.42
CA ILE A 260 2.53 6.65 -11.60
C ILE A 260 1.00 6.74 -11.69
N GLN A 261 0.31 7.16 -10.62
CA GLN A 261 -1.15 7.13 -10.56
C GLN A 261 -1.83 8.03 -11.60
N ALA A 262 -1.17 9.05 -12.16
CA ALA A 262 -1.75 9.87 -13.22
C ALA A 262 -1.84 9.14 -14.58
N ARG A 263 -1.12 8.03 -14.77
CA ARG A 263 -1.04 7.28 -16.04
C ARG A 263 -2.24 6.37 -16.28
N TYR A 264 -3.44 6.96 -16.36
CA TYR A 264 -4.66 6.23 -16.70
C TYR A 264 -4.61 5.57 -18.09
N ASP A 265 -3.79 6.10 -18.99
CA ASP A 265 -3.51 5.48 -20.30
C ASP A 265 -2.90 4.08 -20.20
N LEU A 266 -2.29 3.74 -19.06
CA LEU A 266 -1.69 2.43 -18.79
C LEU A 266 -2.56 1.52 -17.92
N SER A 267 -3.81 1.91 -17.63
CA SER A 267 -4.71 1.17 -16.72
C SER A 267 -4.94 -0.29 -17.13
N TYR A 268 -4.87 -0.57 -18.43
CA TYR A 268 -5.05 -1.88 -19.05
C TYR A 268 -3.94 -2.24 -20.06
N ALA A 269 -2.88 -1.44 -20.14
CA ALA A 269 -1.78 -1.67 -21.08
C ALA A 269 -0.87 -2.82 -20.64
N ASP A 270 0.03 -3.24 -21.52
CA ASP A 270 1.08 -4.20 -21.16
C ASP A 270 2.00 -3.61 -20.09
N SER A 271 2.39 -4.46 -19.12
CA SER A 271 3.25 -4.10 -17.97
C SER A 271 2.70 -3.03 -17.02
N LEU A 272 1.50 -2.47 -17.24
CA LEU A 272 0.67 -1.77 -16.24
C LEU A 272 1.44 -0.72 -15.40
N GLU A 273 1.37 -0.82 -14.07
CA GLU A 273 1.99 0.10 -13.13
C GLU A 273 3.54 0.06 -13.19
N GLN A 274 4.13 -1.07 -13.60
CA GLN A 274 5.57 -1.18 -13.85
C GLN A 274 5.99 -0.30 -15.05
N ALA A 275 5.19 -0.26 -16.12
CA ALA A 275 5.44 0.64 -17.24
C ALA A 275 5.29 2.11 -16.82
N ALA A 276 4.30 2.43 -16.01
CA ALA A 276 4.14 3.78 -15.47
C ALA A 276 5.34 4.19 -14.61
N MET A 277 5.82 3.30 -13.74
CA MET A 277 7.01 3.51 -12.93
C MET A 277 8.27 3.67 -13.78
N ARG A 278 8.47 2.82 -14.80
CA ARG A 278 9.57 2.92 -15.78
C ARG A 278 9.59 4.29 -16.47
N ASP A 279 8.43 4.77 -16.91
CA ASP A 279 8.34 6.05 -17.60
C ASP A 279 8.64 7.21 -16.64
N ALA A 280 8.09 7.14 -15.41
CA ALA A 280 8.32 8.14 -14.38
C ALA A 280 9.79 8.24 -13.98
N ILE A 281 10.51 7.13 -13.75
CA ILE A 281 11.94 7.17 -13.37
C ILE A 281 12.83 7.72 -14.49
N ARG A 282 12.37 7.73 -15.75
CA ARG A 282 13.10 8.33 -16.88
C ARG A 282 12.86 9.82 -16.99
N HIS A 283 11.77 10.33 -16.44
CA HIS A 283 11.43 11.74 -16.51
C HIS A 283 12.44 12.60 -15.72
N PRO A 284 12.97 13.71 -16.27
CA PRO A 284 14.04 14.49 -15.63
C PRO A 284 13.72 14.99 -14.22
N PHE A 285 12.44 15.25 -13.95
CA PHE A 285 11.99 15.72 -12.64
C PHE A 285 12.24 14.69 -11.53
N TRP A 286 11.95 13.40 -11.79
CA TRP A 286 12.06 12.33 -10.79
C TRP A 286 13.41 11.60 -10.87
N ARG A 287 13.97 11.41 -12.07
CA ARG A 287 15.16 10.60 -12.34
C ARG A 287 16.33 10.82 -11.37
N LYS A 288 16.61 12.07 -11.02
CA LYS A 288 17.78 12.43 -10.18
C LYS A 288 17.73 11.90 -8.74
N ASN A 289 16.56 11.46 -8.28
CA ASN A 289 16.36 10.94 -6.92
C ASN A 289 16.15 9.41 -6.93
N VAL A 290 16.44 8.74 -8.05
CA VAL A 290 16.31 7.29 -8.21
C VAL A 290 17.70 6.68 -8.30
N LEU A 291 18.01 5.74 -7.41
CA LEU A 291 19.11 4.81 -7.62
C LEU A 291 18.61 3.69 -8.53
N TYR A 292 18.97 3.81 -9.80
CA TYR A 292 18.56 2.88 -10.84
C TYR A 292 19.67 1.84 -11.05
N LEU A 293 19.43 0.63 -10.54
CA LEU A 293 20.35 -0.50 -10.64
C LEU A 293 20.19 -1.15 -12.02
N ASP A 294 20.88 -0.58 -13.02
CA ASP A 294 20.77 -1.00 -14.41
C ASP A 294 21.61 -2.26 -14.71
N ASN A 295 20.99 -3.27 -15.34
CA ASN A 295 21.59 -4.59 -15.56
C ASN A 295 22.09 -5.24 -14.25
N ASP A 296 21.26 -5.19 -13.21
CA ASP A 296 21.59 -5.70 -11.87
C ASP A 296 20.66 -6.88 -11.54
N ASP A 297 21.25 -8.08 -11.44
CA ASP A 297 20.52 -9.32 -11.13
C ASP A 297 20.58 -9.71 -9.65
N HIS A 298 21.46 -9.12 -8.85
CA HIS A 298 21.88 -9.75 -7.58
C HIS A 298 21.66 -8.89 -6.34
N SER A 299 21.47 -7.58 -6.49
CA SER A 299 21.35 -6.70 -5.32
C SER A 299 20.02 -6.87 -4.58
N ILE A 300 18.89 -6.83 -5.32
CA ILE A 300 17.55 -6.78 -4.71
C ILE A 300 16.46 -7.56 -5.46
N ASN A 301 16.67 -7.99 -6.70
CA ASN A 301 15.59 -8.54 -7.52
C ASN A 301 16.12 -9.62 -8.46
N THR A 302 16.48 -10.76 -7.87
CA THR A 302 17.14 -11.87 -8.56
C THR A 302 16.10 -12.79 -9.19
N PHE A 303 16.28 -13.13 -10.47
CA PHE A 303 15.48 -14.20 -11.07
C PHE A 303 16.01 -15.58 -10.66
N PRO A 304 15.12 -16.58 -10.49
CA PRO A 304 15.48 -17.94 -10.05
C PRO A 304 16.66 -18.54 -10.82
N ASP A 305 16.60 -18.53 -12.15
CA ASP A 305 17.60 -19.08 -13.06
C ASP A 305 18.97 -18.40 -12.97
N ARG A 306 19.05 -17.21 -12.36
CA ARG A 306 20.26 -16.42 -12.19
C ARG A 306 20.74 -16.37 -10.75
N TYR A 307 20.05 -17.02 -9.83
CA TYR A 307 20.40 -17.03 -8.43
C TYR A 307 21.85 -17.48 -8.22
N VAL A 308 22.61 -16.66 -7.49
CA VAL A 308 23.89 -17.05 -6.92
C VAL A 308 23.84 -17.01 -5.40
N ARG A 309 24.70 -17.79 -4.77
CA ARG A 309 24.73 -17.87 -3.30
C ARG A 309 25.05 -16.50 -2.71
N GLY A 310 24.20 -16.05 -1.79
CA GLY A 310 24.33 -14.76 -1.12
C GLY A 310 23.30 -13.74 -1.58
N ASP A 311 22.66 -13.95 -2.74
CA ASP A 311 21.63 -13.06 -3.26
C ASP A 311 20.50 -12.85 -2.24
N TYR A 312 20.09 -11.60 -2.13
CA TYR A 312 19.26 -11.15 -1.03
C TYR A 312 17.81 -11.61 -1.17
N ILE A 313 17.22 -11.33 -2.33
CA ILE A 313 15.82 -11.58 -2.67
C ILE A 313 15.77 -12.30 -4.02
N VAL A 314 14.94 -13.34 -4.10
CA VAL A 314 14.60 -14.01 -5.36
C VAL A 314 13.14 -13.75 -5.69
N HIS A 315 12.89 -13.35 -6.92
CA HIS A 315 11.58 -12.99 -7.43
C HIS A 315 11.15 -13.93 -8.56
N TYR A 316 10.13 -14.74 -8.30
CA TYR A 316 9.59 -15.72 -9.23
C TYR A 316 8.56 -15.08 -10.16
N ALA A 317 8.95 -13.99 -10.84
CA ALA A 317 8.05 -13.25 -11.71
C ALA A 317 7.45 -14.18 -12.78
N PRO A 318 6.13 -14.14 -13.01
CA PRO A 318 5.46 -15.13 -13.84
C PRO A 318 5.83 -14.99 -15.32
N VAL A 319 6.49 -16.00 -15.88
CA VAL A 319 6.71 -16.13 -17.34
C VAL A 319 5.54 -16.91 -17.96
N GLY A 320 4.34 -16.33 -17.91
CA GLY A 320 3.16 -16.89 -18.59
C GLY A 320 2.39 -17.99 -17.86
N GLY A 321 2.39 -17.99 -16.53
CA GLY A 321 1.64 -18.95 -15.71
C GLY A 321 1.66 -18.59 -14.23
N CYS A 322 1.08 -19.45 -13.39
CA CYS A 322 1.11 -19.23 -11.95
C CYS A 322 2.50 -19.56 -11.35
N PRO A 323 3.12 -18.66 -10.57
CA PRO A 323 4.44 -18.90 -9.98
C PRO A 323 4.37 -19.70 -8.66
N ALA A 324 3.22 -20.26 -8.28
CA ALA A 324 3.05 -20.93 -6.98
C ALA A 324 4.04 -22.09 -6.77
N ALA A 325 4.16 -23.00 -7.74
CA ALA A 325 5.07 -24.14 -7.66
C ALA A 325 6.55 -23.73 -7.49
N PRO A 326 7.10 -22.81 -8.31
CA PRO A 326 8.47 -22.33 -8.11
C PRO A 326 8.67 -21.62 -6.77
N VAL A 327 7.74 -20.76 -6.36
CA VAL A 327 7.82 -20.06 -5.06
C VAL A 327 7.86 -21.07 -3.91
N LEU A 328 7.02 -22.12 -3.96
CA LEU A 328 7.00 -23.16 -2.95
C LEU A 328 8.34 -23.91 -2.87
N LYS A 329 8.93 -24.25 -4.01
CA LYS A 329 10.26 -24.87 -4.09
C LYS A 329 11.34 -23.94 -3.56
N GLY A 330 11.27 -22.66 -3.89
CA GLY A 330 12.11 -21.60 -3.36
C GLY A 330 12.10 -21.53 -1.84
N LEU A 331 10.92 -21.51 -1.24
CA LEU A 331 10.74 -21.48 0.21
C LEU A 331 11.31 -22.74 0.88
N ALA A 332 11.15 -23.92 0.27
CA ALA A 332 11.76 -25.16 0.77
C ALA A 332 13.30 -25.10 0.72
N ASN A 333 13.86 -24.56 -0.36
CA ASN A 333 15.31 -24.35 -0.49
C ASN A 333 15.85 -23.37 0.55
N VAL A 334 15.13 -22.28 0.86
CA VAL A 334 15.53 -21.33 1.92
C VAL A 334 15.61 -22.04 3.27
N LYS A 335 14.61 -22.86 3.63
CA LYS A 335 14.64 -23.64 4.88
C LYS A 335 15.82 -24.60 4.93
N LEU A 336 16.11 -25.26 3.80
CA LEU A 336 17.27 -26.15 3.71
C LEU A 336 18.59 -25.40 3.93
N LEU A 337 18.72 -24.18 3.41
CA LEU A 337 19.89 -23.33 3.65
C LEU A 337 20.01 -22.85 5.10
N GLU A 338 18.88 -22.60 5.77
CA GLU A 338 18.86 -22.23 7.19
C GLU A 338 19.30 -23.39 8.09
N GLU A 339 18.91 -24.63 7.75
CA GLU A 339 19.29 -25.83 8.50
C GLU A 339 20.70 -26.32 8.16
N PHE A 340 21.10 -26.23 6.89
CA PHE A 340 22.38 -26.70 6.38
C PHE A 340 23.06 -25.61 5.53
N PRO A 341 23.76 -24.65 6.17
CA PRO A 341 24.32 -23.48 5.49
C PRO A 341 25.27 -23.83 4.33
N ASP A 342 26.00 -24.93 4.40
CA ASP A 342 26.98 -25.33 3.37
C ASP A 342 26.36 -26.09 2.18
N THR A 343 25.04 -26.31 2.19
CA THR A 343 24.35 -27.03 1.11
C THR A 343 24.32 -26.20 -0.18
N ILE A 344 24.59 -26.86 -1.31
CA ILE A 344 24.43 -26.29 -2.64
C ILE A 344 22.96 -26.49 -3.06
N ILE A 345 22.26 -25.38 -3.26
CA ILE A 345 20.90 -25.38 -3.80
C ILE A 345 20.90 -24.86 -5.24
N SER A 346 19.98 -25.38 -6.04
CA SER A 346 19.56 -24.76 -7.30
C SER A 346 18.17 -24.19 -7.10
N ILE A 347 17.95 -22.95 -7.56
CA ILE A 347 16.64 -22.30 -7.55
C ILE A 347 16.12 -22.22 -8.98
N PRO A 348 15.67 -23.33 -9.60
CA PRO A 348 15.09 -23.25 -10.93
C PRO A 348 13.68 -22.64 -10.87
N PHE A 349 13.24 -22.11 -12.02
CA PHE A 349 11.85 -21.77 -12.29
C PHE A 349 10.91 -22.98 -12.19
#